data_AF-A0A7X6TEF5-F1
#
_entry.id   AF-A0A7X6TEF5-F1
#
_cell.length_a   1.000
_cell.length_b   1.000
_cell.length_c   1.000
_cell.angle_alpha   90.00
_cell.angle_beta   90.00
_cell.angle_gamma   90.00
#
_symmetry.space_group_name_H-M   'P 1'
#
loop_
_entity.id
_entity.type
_entity.pdbx_description
1 polymer ?
#
loop_
_entity_poly.entity_id
_entity_poly.type
_entity_poly.pdbx_seq_one_letter_code
_entity_poly.pdbx_strand_id
1 'polypeptide(L)'
;MKIRTDFVTNSSSESTAEIVIDNPMLLEILQRYKHLGAFGESPFFGIGEYVSGNEVPGIKTPAFQFSEALYGEGWATVTSSPKTLDEVLGEIIAIISDSTDLNKELIAQMKEELRQKEAEIKKNYALVYWSSIQEGEDLPAVHGEEFTYDPENGEKHRAYSSTEVIIDNPILVEILQKYQDLGTFYPEPGFSIENYEDKVGLSLYRPV
;
A
#
# COMPACT_ATOMS: atom_id res chain seq x y z
N MET A 1 12.40 -9.44 45.23
CA MET A 1 11.42 -8.61 44.51
C MET A 1 11.35 -9.17 43.09
N LYS A 2 10.23 -9.76 42.67
CA LYS A 2 10.03 -10.26 41.29
C LYS A 2 9.31 -9.15 40.51
N ILE A 3 10.02 -8.50 39.59
CA ILE A 3 9.38 -7.60 38.63
C ILE A 3 8.91 -8.51 37.49
N ARG A 4 7.60 -8.66 37.35
CA ARG A 4 7.01 -9.13 36.09
C ARG A 4 7.02 -7.92 35.17
N THR A 5 7.84 -7.98 34.12
CA THR A 5 7.73 -7.03 33.03
C THR A 5 6.92 -7.74 31.97
N ASP A 6 5.61 -7.51 32.03
CA ASP A 6 4.72 -7.85 30.93
C ASP A 6 5.07 -6.84 29.84
N PHE A 7 5.99 -7.20 28.94
CA PHE A 7 6.26 -6.38 27.75
C PHE A 7 5.04 -6.51 26.85
N VAL A 8 4.20 -5.49 26.88
CA VAL A 8 3.24 -5.21 25.82
C VAL A 8 4.05 -4.54 24.72
N THR A 9 4.47 -5.29 23.72
CA THR A 9 4.88 -4.72 22.44
C THR A 9 3.59 -4.38 21.72
N ASN A 10 3.21 -3.10 21.70
CA ASN A 10 2.30 -2.61 20.69
C ASN A 10 3.06 -2.63 19.36
N SER A 11 3.08 -3.78 18.67
CA SER A 11 3.47 -3.81 17.27
C SER A 11 2.41 -2.99 16.53
N SER A 12 2.69 -1.72 16.27
CA SER A 12 1.91 -0.94 15.32
C SER A 12 2.39 -1.37 13.94
N SER A 13 1.70 -2.33 13.33
CA SER A 13 1.79 -2.47 11.88
C SER A 13 1.06 -1.31 11.25
N GLU A 14 1.78 -0.54 10.44
CA GLU A 14 1.19 0.42 9.53
C GLU A 14 1.07 -0.23 8.15
N SER A 15 -0.10 -0.10 7.54
CA SER A 15 -0.30 -0.47 6.14
C SER A 15 -1.00 0.65 5.42
N THR A 16 -0.42 1.08 4.30
CA THR A 16 -1.00 2.12 3.47
C THR A 16 -1.09 1.65 2.04
N ALA A 17 -2.19 1.95 1.38
CA ALA A 17 -2.34 1.73 -0.05
C ALA A 17 -2.97 2.96 -0.71
N GLU A 18 -2.50 3.30 -1.90
CA GLU A 18 -3.02 4.38 -2.71
C GLU A 18 -3.11 3.94 -4.17
N ILE A 19 -4.31 4.03 -4.73
CA ILE A 19 -4.60 3.61 -6.09
C ILE A 19 -5.37 4.74 -6.77
N VAL A 20 -4.87 5.18 -7.92
CA VAL A 20 -5.52 6.16 -8.78
C VAL A 20 -5.41 5.71 -10.22
N ILE A 21 -6.57 5.51 -10.86
CA ILE A 21 -6.66 5.02 -12.23
C ILE A 21 -7.35 6.07 -13.08
N ASP A 22 -6.71 6.47 -14.18
CA ASP A 22 -7.33 7.25 -15.24
C ASP A 22 -7.55 6.38 -16.47
N ASN A 23 -8.82 6.08 -16.72
CA ASN A 23 -9.26 5.29 -17.86
C ASN A 23 -10.72 5.65 -18.19
N PRO A 24 -10.99 6.43 -19.25
CA PRO A 24 -12.33 6.95 -19.54
C PRO A 24 -13.35 5.84 -19.81
N MET A 25 -12.90 4.71 -20.36
CA MET A 25 -13.78 3.58 -20.65
C MET A 25 -14.17 2.82 -19.37
N LEU A 26 -13.18 2.57 -18.50
CA LEU A 26 -13.43 1.98 -17.20
C LEU A 26 -14.36 2.89 -16.36
N LEU A 27 -14.12 4.20 -16.39
CA LEU A 27 -14.95 5.19 -15.71
C LEU A 27 -16.41 5.10 -16.14
N GLU A 28 -16.68 5.06 -17.45
CA GLU A 28 -18.05 4.98 -17.99
C GLU A 28 -18.78 3.74 -17.47
N ILE A 29 -18.11 2.58 -17.49
CA ILE A 29 -18.68 1.30 -17.03
C ILE A 29 -18.95 1.37 -15.53
N LEU A 30 -17.95 1.71 -14.73
CA LEU A 30 -18.07 1.76 -13.27
C LEU A 30 -19.11 2.79 -12.83
N GLN A 31 -19.17 3.97 -13.45
CA GLN A 31 -20.19 4.97 -13.15
C GLN A 31 -21.58 4.44 -13.44
N ARG A 32 -21.81 3.74 -14.56
CA ARG A 32 -23.13 3.16 -14.85
C ARG A 32 -23.57 2.19 -13.75
N TYR A 33 -22.69 1.29 -13.30
CA TYR A 33 -23.02 0.36 -12.20
C TYR A 33 -23.20 1.07 -10.86
N LYS A 34 -22.49 2.17 -10.61
CA LYS A 34 -22.73 3.05 -9.44
C LYS A 34 -24.16 3.62 -9.48
N HIS A 35 -24.61 4.13 -10.61
CA HIS A 35 -25.98 4.67 -10.78
C HIS A 35 -27.06 3.59 -10.62
N LEU A 36 -26.75 2.34 -10.96
CA LEU A 36 -27.66 1.20 -10.76
C LEU A 36 -27.69 0.72 -9.29
N GLY A 37 -26.84 1.25 -8.42
CA GLY A 37 -26.76 0.86 -7.01
C GLY A 37 -25.95 -0.41 -6.77
N ALA A 38 -24.95 -0.70 -7.61
CA ALA A 38 -24.12 -1.90 -7.46
C ALA A 38 -23.26 -1.91 -6.18
N PHE A 39 -22.82 -0.73 -5.72
CA PHE A 39 -21.77 -0.57 -4.71
C PHE A 39 -22.28 -0.11 -3.32
N GLY A 40 -23.59 -0.04 -3.11
CA GLY A 40 -24.17 0.51 -1.87
C GLY A 40 -24.06 2.03 -1.78
N GLU A 41 -24.35 2.58 -0.59
CA GLU A 41 -24.39 4.05 -0.37
C GLU A 41 -23.02 4.67 -0.11
N SER A 42 -22.08 3.92 0.48
CA SER A 42 -20.77 4.45 0.92
C SER A 42 -19.66 3.41 0.71
N PRO A 43 -19.30 3.09 -0.56
CA PRO A 43 -18.12 2.27 -0.81
C PRO A 43 -16.86 2.95 -0.28
N PHE A 44 -15.88 2.15 0.14
CA PHE A 44 -14.56 2.64 0.59
C PHE A 44 -13.63 3.04 -0.57
N PHE A 45 -14.15 3.05 -1.81
CA PHE A 45 -13.45 3.45 -3.02
C PHE A 45 -14.27 4.48 -3.81
N GLY A 46 -13.57 5.29 -4.59
CA GLY A 46 -14.13 6.35 -5.44
C GLY A 46 -14.28 5.90 -6.88
N ILE A 47 -15.37 6.34 -7.50
CA ILE A 47 -15.61 6.20 -8.94
C ILE A 47 -16.00 7.57 -9.47
N GLY A 48 -15.14 8.15 -10.30
CA GLY A 48 -15.27 9.51 -10.84
C GLY A 48 -14.96 10.61 -9.83
N GLU A 49 -14.46 10.27 -8.65
CA GLU A 49 -14.20 11.20 -7.56
C GLU A 49 -13.10 10.67 -6.64
N TYR A 50 -12.47 11.57 -5.89
CA TYR A 50 -11.51 11.25 -4.85
C TYR A 50 -12.25 11.08 -3.51
N VAL A 51 -12.05 9.94 -2.84
CA VAL A 51 -12.59 9.68 -1.49
C VAL A 51 -11.64 10.20 -0.40
N SER A 52 -10.36 10.33 -0.73
CA SER A 52 -9.31 10.88 0.13
C SER A 52 -8.68 12.12 -0.52
N GLY A 53 -8.15 13.05 0.29
CA GLY A 53 -7.62 14.34 -0.19
C GLY A 53 -6.33 14.27 -1.02
N ASN A 54 -5.86 13.08 -1.36
CA ASN A 54 -4.64 12.87 -2.15
C ASN A 54 -4.98 12.91 -3.65
N GLU A 55 -5.18 14.11 -4.16
CA GLU A 55 -5.38 14.32 -5.60
C GLU A 55 -4.07 14.11 -6.36
N VAL A 56 -4.10 13.30 -7.41
CA VAL A 56 -2.95 13.13 -8.30
C VAL A 56 -2.97 14.27 -9.33
N PRO A 57 -1.91 15.09 -9.43
CA PRO A 57 -1.87 16.19 -10.37
C PRO A 57 -2.17 15.75 -11.80
N GLY A 58 -3.14 16.42 -12.43
CA GLY A 58 -3.54 16.13 -13.82
C GLY A 58 -4.76 15.22 -13.94
N ILE A 59 -5.21 14.56 -12.87
CA ILE A 59 -6.41 13.72 -12.88
C ILE A 59 -7.50 14.40 -12.07
N LYS A 60 -8.59 14.78 -12.75
CA LYS A 60 -9.76 15.39 -12.09
C LYS A 60 -10.88 14.40 -11.81
N THR A 61 -10.95 13.33 -12.61
CA THR A 61 -12.06 12.39 -12.60
C THR A 61 -11.49 10.99 -12.76
N PRO A 62 -10.91 10.42 -11.68
CA PRO A 62 -10.35 9.09 -11.73
C PRO A 62 -11.45 8.07 -12.03
N ALA A 63 -11.14 7.08 -12.87
CA ALA A 63 -12.01 5.92 -13.10
C ALA A 63 -12.21 5.13 -11.81
N PHE A 64 -11.14 4.98 -11.04
CA PHE A 64 -11.12 4.29 -9.76
C PHE A 64 -10.12 4.96 -8.84
N GLN A 65 -10.52 5.22 -7.61
CA GLN A 65 -9.64 5.70 -6.54
C GLN A 65 -9.83 4.83 -5.31
N PHE A 66 -8.75 4.40 -4.68
CA PHE A 66 -8.77 3.69 -3.40
C PHE A 66 -7.64 4.24 -2.55
N SER A 67 -7.92 4.47 -1.27
CA SER A 67 -6.90 4.81 -0.30
C SER A 67 -7.22 4.14 1.02
N GLU A 68 -6.20 3.54 1.60
CA GLU A 68 -6.27 2.87 2.88
C GLU A 68 -5.05 3.30 3.70
N ALA A 69 -5.28 3.58 4.98
CA ALA A 69 -4.24 3.82 5.98
C ALA A 69 -4.68 3.14 7.27
N LEU A 70 -4.12 1.96 7.53
CA LEU A 70 -4.37 1.16 8.71
C LEU A 70 -3.25 1.42 9.73
N TYR A 71 -3.67 1.71 10.96
CA TYR A 71 -2.78 1.88 12.11
C TYR A 71 -3.15 0.83 13.16
N GLY A 72 -2.26 -0.14 13.41
CA GLY A 72 -2.44 -1.16 14.45
C GLY A 72 -3.09 -2.46 13.95
N GLU A 73 -4.04 -3.02 14.73
CA GLU A 73 -4.65 -4.31 14.43
C GLU A 73 -5.63 -4.21 13.24
N GLY A 74 -5.17 -4.52 12.03
CA GLY A 74 -5.99 -4.59 10.82
C GLY A 74 -5.26 -5.32 9.69
N TRP A 75 -6.02 -6.04 8.87
CA TRP A 75 -5.47 -6.66 7.66
C TRP A 75 -5.70 -5.69 6.49
N ALA A 76 -4.63 -5.34 5.78
CA ALA A 76 -4.72 -4.51 4.60
C ALA A 76 -5.56 -5.18 3.51
N THR A 77 -6.47 -4.42 2.89
CA THR A 77 -7.21 -4.90 1.71
C THR A 77 -6.26 -5.04 0.51
N VAL A 78 -5.24 -4.17 0.42
CA VAL A 78 -4.26 -4.18 -0.66
C VAL A 78 -2.87 -4.43 -0.08
N THR A 79 -2.34 -5.63 -0.34
CA THR A 79 -1.02 -6.06 0.14
C THR A 79 0.08 -6.03 -0.93
N SER A 80 -0.25 -5.70 -2.18
CA SER A 80 0.72 -5.67 -3.27
C SER A 80 0.28 -4.74 -4.38
N SER A 81 1.18 -4.52 -5.33
CA SER A 81 0.88 -3.82 -6.58
C SER A 81 0.85 -4.78 -7.77
N PRO A 82 0.07 -4.47 -8.83
CA PRO A 82 0.17 -5.21 -10.09
C PRO A 82 1.58 -5.07 -10.67
N LYS A 83 2.09 -6.12 -11.30
CA LYS A 83 3.42 -6.10 -11.93
C LYS A 83 3.38 -5.66 -13.38
N THR A 84 2.20 -5.76 -13.99
CA THR A 84 1.95 -5.44 -15.39
C THR A 84 0.61 -4.75 -15.57
N LEU A 85 0.45 -4.00 -16.67
CA LEU A 85 -0.82 -3.34 -16.99
C LEU A 85 -1.98 -4.33 -17.18
N ASP A 86 -1.68 -5.58 -17.56
CA ASP A 86 -2.66 -6.66 -17.69
C ASP A 86 -3.29 -7.06 -16.35
N GLU A 87 -2.55 -6.93 -15.25
CA GLU A 87 -3.01 -7.32 -13.92
C GLU A 87 -3.95 -6.26 -13.30
N VAL A 88 -3.81 -4.99 -13.68
CA VAL A 88 -4.51 -3.84 -13.07
C VAL A 88 -6.03 -4.03 -13.00
N LEU A 89 -6.66 -4.47 -14.10
CA LEU A 89 -8.12 -4.63 -14.12
C LEU A 89 -8.58 -5.76 -13.17
N GLY A 90 -7.81 -6.85 -13.10
CA GLY A 90 -8.09 -7.97 -12.20
C GLY A 90 -8.04 -7.55 -10.73
N GLU A 91 -7.01 -6.77 -10.36
CA GLU A 91 -6.84 -6.26 -9.00
C GLU A 91 -7.95 -5.27 -8.61
N ILE A 92 -8.36 -4.35 -9.50
CA ILE A 92 -9.51 -3.46 -9.26
C ILE A 92 -10.78 -4.27 -9.00
N ILE A 93 -11.03 -5.32 -9.80
CA ILE A 93 -12.19 -6.20 -9.62
C ILE A 93 -12.13 -6.92 -8.27
N ALA A 94 -10.95 -7.34 -7.82
CA ALA A 94 -10.76 -7.98 -6.53
C ALA A 94 -11.12 -7.02 -5.38
N ILE A 95 -10.59 -5.79 -5.40
CA ILE A 95 -10.87 -4.75 -4.40
C ILE A 95 -12.37 -4.45 -4.32
N ILE A 96 -13.03 -4.25 -5.47
CA ILE A 96 -14.48 -3.98 -5.51
C ILE A 96 -15.26 -5.15 -4.90
N SER A 97 -14.81 -6.39 -5.10
CA SER A 97 -15.51 -7.60 -4.68
C SER A 97 -15.43 -7.87 -3.18
N ASP A 98 -14.50 -7.24 -2.47
CA ASP A 98 -14.28 -7.46 -1.04
C ASP A 98 -15.28 -6.69 -0.16
N SER A 99 -16.10 -5.82 -0.76
CA SER A 99 -17.15 -5.08 -0.04
C SER A 99 -18.34 -5.97 0.35
N THR A 100 -18.87 -5.76 1.57
CA THR A 100 -19.99 -6.54 2.12
C THR A 100 -21.36 -6.12 1.61
N ASP A 101 -21.52 -4.87 1.16
CA ASP A 101 -22.82 -4.24 0.90
C ASP A 101 -23.19 -4.20 -0.59
N LEU A 102 -22.57 -5.08 -1.38
CA LEU A 102 -22.72 -5.08 -2.83
C LEU A 102 -24.00 -5.76 -3.32
N ASN A 103 -24.58 -5.21 -4.38
CA ASN A 103 -25.57 -5.94 -5.17
C ASN A 103 -24.87 -7.00 -6.04
N LYS A 104 -24.88 -8.24 -5.56
CA LYS A 104 -24.18 -9.38 -6.18
C LYS A 104 -24.53 -9.61 -7.65
N GLU A 105 -25.78 -9.37 -8.04
CA GLU A 105 -26.23 -9.57 -9.43
C GLU A 105 -25.62 -8.49 -10.34
N LEU A 106 -25.69 -7.23 -9.94
CA LEU A 106 -25.08 -6.13 -10.70
C LEU A 106 -23.56 -6.24 -10.76
N ILE A 107 -22.91 -6.67 -9.68
CA ILE A 107 -21.46 -6.94 -9.68
C ILE A 107 -21.09 -8.07 -10.63
N ALA A 108 -21.88 -9.13 -10.72
CA ALA A 108 -21.64 -10.21 -11.68
C ALA A 108 -21.76 -9.72 -13.13
N GLN A 109 -22.77 -8.89 -13.42
CA GLN A 109 -22.93 -8.26 -14.75
C GLN A 109 -21.77 -7.33 -15.08
N MET A 110 -21.35 -6.50 -14.12
CA MET A 110 -20.19 -5.61 -14.25
C MET A 110 -18.92 -6.39 -14.56
N LYS A 111 -18.62 -7.45 -13.80
CA LYS A 111 -17.43 -8.28 -14.03
C LYS A 111 -17.41 -8.88 -15.43
N GLU A 112 -18.55 -9.37 -15.91
CA GLU A 112 -18.65 -9.93 -17.25
C GLU A 112 -18.42 -8.86 -18.32
N GLU A 113 -18.99 -7.67 -18.15
CA GLU A 113 -18.78 -6.57 -19.09
C GLU A 113 -17.33 -6.07 -19.11
N LEU A 114 -16.71 -5.92 -17.93
CA LEU A 114 -15.30 -5.55 -17.81
C LEU A 114 -14.40 -6.57 -18.52
N ARG A 115 -14.68 -7.88 -18.37
CA ARG A 115 -13.96 -8.94 -19.07
C ARG A 115 -14.15 -8.87 -20.58
N GLN A 116 -15.36 -8.61 -21.05
CA GLN A 116 -15.63 -8.46 -22.49
C GLN A 116 -14.92 -7.26 -23.10
N LYS A 117 -14.67 -6.21 -22.31
CA LYS A 117 -14.02 -4.96 -22.73
C LYS A 117 -12.56 -4.85 -22.32
N GLU A 118 -11.97 -5.89 -21.75
CA GLU A 118 -10.62 -5.89 -21.18
C GLU A 118 -9.56 -5.34 -22.15
N ALA A 119 -9.56 -5.81 -23.40
CA ALA A 119 -8.61 -5.34 -24.41
C ALA A 119 -8.78 -3.85 -24.78
N GLU A 120 -10.03 -3.36 -24.77
CA GLU A 120 -10.33 -1.95 -25.04
C GLU A 120 -9.95 -1.08 -23.83
N ILE A 121 -10.26 -1.54 -22.61
CA ILE A 121 -9.85 -0.89 -21.35
C ILE A 121 -8.33 -0.78 -21.31
N LYS A 122 -7.59 -1.86 -21.58
CA LYS A 122 -6.12 -1.87 -21.60
C LYS A 122 -5.54 -0.80 -22.52
N LYS A 123 -6.15 -0.60 -23.70
CA LYS A 123 -5.68 0.38 -24.69
C LYS A 123 -5.93 1.83 -24.26
N ASN A 124 -6.89 2.06 -23.35
CA ASN A 124 -7.36 3.39 -22.96
C ASN A 124 -6.88 3.83 -21.57
N TYR A 125 -5.91 3.14 -20.95
CA TYR A 125 -5.27 3.68 -19.76
C TYR A 125 -4.52 4.97 -20.10
N ALA A 126 -4.88 6.06 -19.45
CA ALA A 126 -4.17 7.33 -19.52
C ALA A 126 -3.13 7.42 -18.40
N LEU A 127 -3.45 6.88 -17.22
CA LEU A 127 -2.55 6.79 -16.09
C LEU A 127 -2.95 5.66 -15.14
N VAL A 128 -1.96 4.98 -14.57
CA VAL A 128 -2.12 4.10 -13.41
C VAL A 128 -1.10 4.52 -12.37
N TYR A 129 -1.55 4.79 -11.16
CA TYR A 129 -0.72 4.94 -9.97
C TYR A 129 -1.22 3.94 -8.94
N TRP A 130 -0.33 3.08 -8.47
CA TRP A 130 -0.63 2.06 -7.47
C TRP A 130 0.55 1.95 -6.53
N SER A 131 0.33 2.21 -5.25
CA SER A 131 1.33 2.11 -4.21
C SER A 131 0.75 1.31 -3.05
N SER A 132 1.55 0.42 -2.48
CA SER A 132 1.24 -0.32 -1.26
C SER A 132 2.48 -0.37 -0.40
N ILE A 133 2.34 -0.05 0.88
CA ILE A 133 3.40 -0.11 1.89
C ILE A 133 2.85 -0.89 3.08
N GLN A 134 3.64 -1.83 3.58
CA GLN A 134 3.33 -2.65 4.75
C GLN A 134 4.52 -2.66 5.71
N GLU A 135 4.23 -2.50 7.00
CA GLU A 135 5.20 -2.67 8.07
C GLU A 135 4.95 -4.00 8.79
N GLY A 136 5.94 -4.89 8.76
CA GLY A 136 5.87 -6.21 9.39
C GLY A 136 5.92 -6.16 10.92
N GLU A 137 5.18 -7.06 11.58
CA GLU A 137 5.14 -7.16 13.05
C GLU A 137 6.41 -7.80 13.66
N ASP A 138 7.04 -8.75 12.95
CA ASP A 138 8.07 -9.64 13.50
C ASP A 138 9.50 -9.10 13.37
N LEU A 139 9.73 -8.23 12.40
CA LEU A 139 10.96 -7.49 12.18
C LEU A 139 10.55 -6.12 11.66
N PRO A 140 11.22 -5.02 12.08
CA PRO A 140 10.99 -3.68 11.57
C PRO A 140 11.42 -3.65 10.10
N ALA A 141 10.53 -4.18 9.26
CA ALA A 141 10.72 -4.43 7.86
C ALA A 141 9.56 -3.74 7.14
N VAL A 142 9.90 -2.65 6.47
CA VAL A 142 8.95 -1.96 5.60
C VAL A 142 9.08 -2.62 4.23
N HIS A 143 7.98 -3.15 3.74
CA HIS A 143 7.85 -3.70 2.40
C HIS A 143 6.94 -2.80 1.59
N GLY A 144 7.42 -2.31 0.47
CA GLY A 144 6.64 -1.47 -0.42
C GLY A 144 6.70 -1.94 -1.86
N GLU A 145 5.59 -1.78 -2.56
CA GLU A 145 5.50 -1.98 -3.99
C GLU A 145 4.81 -0.77 -4.63
N GLU A 146 5.33 -0.37 -5.79
CA GLU A 146 4.78 0.71 -6.59
C GLU A 146 4.69 0.23 -8.04
N PHE A 147 3.53 0.44 -8.65
CA PHE A 147 3.31 0.30 -10.08
C PHE A 147 2.78 1.61 -10.66
N THR A 148 3.44 2.07 -11.72
CA THR A 148 3.01 3.23 -12.49
C THR A 148 2.94 2.91 -13.97
N TYR A 149 1.96 3.48 -14.65
CA TYR A 149 1.87 3.44 -16.10
C TYR A 149 1.39 4.79 -16.64
N ASP A 150 2.01 5.22 -17.73
CA ASP A 150 1.48 6.23 -18.63
C ASP A 150 1.94 5.95 -20.08
N PRO A 151 1.25 6.47 -21.11
CA PRO A 151 1.61 6.20 -22.51
C PRO A 151 3.00 6.68 -22.93
N GLU A 152 3.58 7.67 -22.25
CA GLU A 152 4.89 8.25 -22.60
C GLU A 152 6.06 7.46 -22.00
N ASN A 153 5.90 6.97 -20.77
CA ASN A 153 6.94 6.30 -19.99
C ASN A 153 6.78 4.77 -19.94
N GLY A 154 5.63 4.23 -20.34
CA GLY A 154 5.32 2.81 -20.26
C GLY A 154 5.10 2.33 -18.82
N GLU A 155 5.19 1.02 -18.63
CA GLU A 155 5.00 0.37 -17.33
C GLU A 155 6.29 0.41 -16.50
N LYS A 156 6.17 0.77 -15.22
CA LYS A 156 7.26 0.70 -14.25
C LYS A 156 6.75 0.05 -12.98
N HIS A 157 7.43 -0.99 -12.54
CA HIS A 157 7.20 -1.65 -11.26
C HIS A 157 8.45 -1.53 -10.39
N ARG A 158 8.27 -1.20 -9.12
CA ARG A 158 9.33 -1.12 -8.11
C ARG A 158 8.88 -1.86 -6.87
N ALA A 159 9.67 -2.83 -6.44
CA ALA A 159 9.56 -3.38 -5.09
C ALA A 159 10.74 -2.85 -4.28
N TYR A 160 10.47 -2.41 -3.06
CA TYR A 160 11.48 -2.00 -2.10
C TYR A 160 11.22 -2.67 -0.77
N SER A 161 12.31 -2.96 -0.06
CA SER A 161 12.24 -3.43 1.31
C SER A 161 13.35 -2.78 2.09
N SER A 162 13.05 -2.27 3.28
CA SER A 162 14.03 -1.85 4.25
C SER A 162 13.87 -2.69 5.50
N THR A 163 14.92 -3.40 5.88
CA THR A 163 15.07 -3.85 7.26
C THR A 163 15.70 -2.71 8.05
N GLU A 164 15.18 -2.37 9.21
CA GLU A 164 15.82 -1.44 10.14
C GLU A 164 17.29 -1.84 10.33
N VAL A 165 18.21 -0.91 10.07
CA VAL A 165 19.64 -1.13 10.30
C VAL A 165 19.89 -0.87 11.78
N ILE A 166 20.02 -1.94 12.57
CA ILE A 166 20.48 -1.81 13.95
C ILE A 166 21.96 -1.42 13.92
N ILE A 167 22.27 -0.18 14.31
CA ILE A 167 23.63 0.32 14.42
C ILE A 167 24.09 0.13 15.87
N ASP A 168 24.79 -0.97 16.11
CA ASP A 168 25.37 -1.32 17.42
C ASP A 168 26.70 -0.61 17.73
N ASN A 169 27.22 0.17 16.77
CA ASN A 169 28.46 0.90 16.91
C ASN A 169 28.22 2.30 17.53
N PRO A 170 28.63 2.54 18.79
CA PRO A 170 28.33 3.79 19.49
C PRO A 170 28.96 5.02 18.81
N ILE A 171 30.05 4.84 18.06
CA ILE A 171 30.69 5.93 17.30
C ILE A 171 29.83 6.29 16.08
N LEU A 172 29.27 5.30 15.39
CA LEU A 172 28.40 5.55 14.25
C LEU A 172 27.08 6.20 14.69
N VAL A 173 26.51 5.79 15.83
CA VAL A 173 25.33 6.44 16.41
C VAL A 173 25.62 7.90 16.74
N GLU A 174 26.75 8.21 17.40
CA GLU A 174 27.12 9.59 17.73
C GLU A 174 27.34 10.44 16.47
N ILE A 175 27.93 9.86 15.42
CA ILE A 175 28.12 10.53 14.13
C ILE A 175 26.77 10.82 13.47
N LEU A 176 25.87 9.83 13.40
CA LEU A 176 24.56 9.99 12.77
C LEU A 176 23.67 10.99 13.53
N GLN A 177 23.69 10.96 14.87
CA GLN A 177 23.00 11.94 15.69
C GLN A 177 23.48 13.36 15.39
N LYS A 178 24.81 13.56 15.25
CA LYS A 178 25.36 14.86 14.85
C LYS A 178 24.88 15.30 13.48
N TYR A 179 24.77 14.40 12.50
CA TYR A 179 24.24 14.74 11.17
C TYR A 179 22.73 15.04 11.19
N GLN A 180 21.96 14.38 12.06
CA GLN A 180 20.54 14.66 12.29
C GLN A 180 20.34 16.04 12.93
N ASP A 181 21.10 16.37 13.97
CA ASP A 181 21.06 17.67 14.66
C ASP A 181 21.47 18.82 13.73
N LEU A 182 22.33 18.54 12.74
CA LEU A 182 22.73 19.49 11.70
C LEU A 182 21.67 19.69 10.60
N GLY A 183 20.55 18.96 10.62
CA GLY A 183 19.50 19.05 9.61
C GLY A 183 19.93 18.58 8.22
N THR A 184 21.01 17.80 8.15
CA THR A 184 21.57 17.28 6.88
C THR A 184 21.03 15.90 6.51
N PHE A 185 20.24 15.30 7.38
CA PHE A 185 19.56 14.03 7.13
C PHE A 185 18.22 14.32 6.45
N TYR A 186 18.06 13.86 5.20
CA TYR A 186 16.72 13.69 4.64
C TYR A 186 16.17 12.40 5.23
N PRO A 187 15.03 12.41 5.94
CA PRO A 187 14.41 11.17 6.37
C PRO A 187 13.87 10.49 5.12
N GLU A 188 14.63 9.52 4.58
CA GLU A 188 13.97 8.43 3.88
C GLU A 188 13.20 7.60 4.91
N PRO A 189 11.98 7.14 4.60
CA PRO A 189 11.22 6.27 5.50
C PRO A 189 12.06 5.03 5.85
N GLY A 190 12.16 4.67 7.15
CA GLY A 190 12.82 3.45 7.62
C GLY A 190 14.10 3.61 8.46
N PHE A 191 14.51 4.83 8.83
CA PHE A 191 15.63 5.05 9.77
C PHE A 191 15.13 5.44 11.16
N SER A 192 15.26 4.54 12.15
CA SER A 192 15.16 4.86 13.58
C SER A 192 16.55 4.76 14.22
N ILE A 193 16.88 5.71 15.11
CA ILE A 193 18.12 5.68 15.91
C ILE A 193 17.71 5.51 17.36
N GLU A 194 17.31 4.30 17.76
CA GLU A 194 17.14 3.97 19.18
C GLU A 194 18.37 3.19 19.68
N ASN A 195 18.96 3.68 20.79
CA ASN A 195 20.07 3.04 21.46
C ASN A 195 19.60 1.78 22.20
N TYR A 196 19.81 0.60 21.62
CA TYR A 196 19.63 -0.67 22.32
C TYR A 196 20.92 -1.07 23.05
N GLU A 197 20.88 -1.08 24.39
CA GLU A 197 21.99 -1.62 25.21
C GLU A 197 22.02 -3.15 25.13
N ASP A 198 23.03 -3.67 24.44
CA ASP A 198 23.26 -5.10 24.30
C ASP A 198 23.93 -5.69 25.58
N LYS A 199 23.19 -6.49 26.36
CA LYS A 199 23.79 -7.27 27.47
C LYS A 199 24.24 -8.63 26.96
N VAL A 200 25.50 -8.69 26.53
CA VAL A 200 26.25 -9.90 26.17
C VAL A 200 26.08 -11.02 27.21
N GLY A 201 25.70 -12.20 26.74
CA GLY A 201 25.70 -13.46 27.50
C GLY A 201 26.06 -14.65 26.62
N LEU A 202 27.35 -14.87 26.41
CA LEU A 202 27.95 -16.08 25.84
C LEU A 202 27.42 -17.36 26.51
N SER A 203 26.96 -18.33 25.71
CA SER A 203 26.86 -19.73 26.14
C SER A 203 27.38 -20.66 25.05
N LEU A 204 28.61 -21.15 25.27
CA LEU A 204 29.18 -22.30 24.59
C LEU A 204 28.50 -23.57 25.11
N TYR A 205 27.91 -24.39 24.23
CA TYR A 205 27.52 -25.75 24.55
C TYR A 205 28.23 -26.75 23.62
N ARG A 206 29.09 -27.59 24.21
CA ARG A 206 29.52 -28.88 23.64
C ARG A 206 28.57 -29.97 24.18
N PRO A 207 28.13 -30.95 23.37
CA PRO A 207 27.46 -32.14 23.89
C PRO A 207 28.48 -33.21 24.32
N VAL A 208 28.10 -33.94 25.37
CA VAL A 208 28.65 -35.25 25.79
C VAL A 208 28.00 -36.34 24.95
#